data_AF-A0A951U8N1-F1
#
_entry.id   AF-A0A951U8N1-F1
#
_cell.length_a   1.000
_cell.length_b   1.000
_cell.length_c   1.000
_cell.angle_alpha   90.00
_cell.angle_beta   90.00
_cell.angle_gamma   90.00
#
_symmetry.space_group_name_H-M   'P 1'
#
loop_
_entity.id
_entity.type
_entity.pdbx_description
1 polymer ?
#
loop_
_entity_poly.entity_id
_entity_poly.type
_entity_poly.pdbx_seq_one_letter_code
_entity_poly.pdbx_strand_id
1 'polypeptide(L)' 'MKQPTNLGIQIFLYVAGILLVMLAILLLLQAFGYLTNIPRSAIWALVLLAIGSGILSALKAR' A
#
# COMPACT_ATOMS: atom_id res chain seq x y z
N MET A 1 -27.18 3.48 -5.08
CA MET A 1 -27.31 3.99 -3.70
C MET A 1 -26.04 4.77 -3.37
N LYS A 2 -26.07 6.10 -3.36
CA LYS A 2 -24.91 6.94 -2.99
C LYS A 2 -24.97 7.20 -1.49
N GLN A 3 -24.23 6.42 -0.70
CA GLN A 3 -24.05 6.73 0.72
C GLN A 3 -23.22 8.01 0.84
N PRO A 4 -23.52 8.91 1.80
CA PRO A 4 -22.67 10.05 2.10
C PRO A 4 -21.31 9.51 2.57
N THR A 5 -20.34 9.52 1.66
CA THR A 5 -18.98 9.10 1.98
C THR A 5 -18.44 10.03 3.05
N ASN A 6 -18.13 9.48 4.22
CA ASN A 6 -17.61 10.24 5.33
C ASN A 6 -16.20 10.71 4.96
N LEU A 7 -16.06 12.00 4.62
CA LEU A 7 -14.83 12.59 4.06
C LEU A 7 -13.59 12.24 4.90
N GLY A 8 -13.72 12.18 6.22
CA GLY A 8 -12.63 11.80 7.12
C GLY A 8 -12.12 10.37 6.88
N ILE A 9 -13.01 9.42 6.61
CA ILE A 9 -12.64 8.02 6.31
C ILE A 9 -11.94 7.95 4.94
N GLN A 10 -12.42 8.74 3.97
CA GLN A 10 -11.83 8.78 2.63
C GLN A 10 -10.40 9.32 2.67
N ILE A 11 -10.18 10.43 3.40
CA ILE A 11 -8.85 11.03 3.60
C ILE A 11 -7.93 10.06 4.35
N PHE A 12 -8.42 9.44 5.43
CA PHE A 12 -7.63 8.47 6.20
C PHE A 12 -7.17 7.30 5.35
N LEU A 13 -8.08 6.67 4.60
CA LEU A 13 -7.75 5.54 3.73
C LEU A 13 -6.80 5.95 2.59
N TYR A 14 -6.91 7.17 2.07
CA TYR A 14 -6.03 7.68 1.02
C TYR A 14 -4.61 7.86 1.55
N VAL A 15 -4.46 8.51 2.70
CA VAL A 15 -3.16 8.72 3.38
C VAL A 15 -2.55 7.39 3.81
N ALA A 16 -3.34 6.50 4.41
CA ALA A 16 -2.89 5.16 4.80
C ALA A 16 -2.45 4.31 3.60
N GLY A 17 -3.18 4.37 2.49
CA GLY A 17 -2.82 3.69 1.24
C GLY A 17 -1.50 4.18 0.67
N ILE A 18 -1.27 5.49 0.63
CA ILE A 18 -0.01 6.08 0.15
C ILE A 18 1.16 5.65 1.05
N LEU A 19 1.00 5.72 2.38
CA LEU A 19 2.02 5.29 3.34
C LEU A 19 2.41 3.82 3.16
N LEU A 20 1.42 2.94 2.94
CA LEU A 20 1.65 1.51 2.68
C LEU A 20 2.45 1.28 1.41
N VAL A 21 2.13 1.99 0.32
CA VAL A 21 2.87 1.91 -0.95
C VAL A 21 4.30 2.43 -0.78
N MET A 22 4.49 3.53 -0.05
CA MET A 22 5.81 4.10 0.20
C MET A 22 6.70 3.13 1.00
N LEU A 23 6.15 2.49 2.05
CA LEU A 23 6.83 1.44 2.81
C LEU A 23 7.20 0.24 1.95
N ALA A 24 6.30 -0.19 1.06
CA ALA A 24 6.59 -1.27 0.13
C ALA A 24 7.77 -0.92 -0.80
N ILE A 25 7.83 0.30 -1.33
CA ILE A 25 8.95 0.75 -2.18
C ILE A 25 10.26 0.74 -1.39
N LEU A 26 10.27 1.24 -0.14
CA LEU A 26 11.45 1.23 0.72
C LEU A 26 11.95 -0.19 1.03
N LEU A 27 11.03 -1.11 1.33
CA LEU A 27 11.36 -2.52 1.58
C LEU A 27 11.87 -3.22 0.32
N LEU A 28 11.33 -2.90 -0.85
CA LEU A 28 11.87 -3.37 -2.13
C LEU A 28 13.28 -2.82 -2.34
N LEU A 29 13.51 -1.52 -2.14
CA LEU A 29 14.85 -0.92 -2.29
C LEU A 29 15.87 -1.60 -1.35
N GLN A 30 15.48 -1.86 -0.09
CA GLN A 30 16.29 -2.58 0.88
C GLN A 30 16.53 -4.05 0.46
N ALA A 31 15.53 -4.69 -0.13
CA ALA A 31 15.65 -6.05 -0.66
C ALA A 31 16.57 -6.13 -1.88
N PHE A 32 16.55 -5.13 -2.76
CA PHE A 32 17.34 -5.09 -3.99
C PHE A 32 18.82 -4.77 -3.75
N GLY A 33 19.18 -4.18 -2.61
CA GLY A 33 20.57 -3.88 -2.26
C GLY A 33 21.47 -5.12 -1.97
N TYR A 34 20.90 -6.32 -1.84
CA TYR A 34 21.62 -7.52 -1.36
C TYR A 34 21.07 -8.85 -1.95
N LEU A 35 20.76 -8.95 -3.24
CA LEU A 35 20.22 -10.21 -3.80
C LEU A 35 21.22 -11.37 -3.70
N THR A 36 20.88 -12.40 -2.92
CA THR A 36 21.28 -13.79 -3.20
C THR A 36 20.17 -14.80 -2.85
N ASN A 37 19.29 -14.48 -1.91
CA ASN A 37 18.04 -15.22 -1.65
C ASN A 37 16.93 -14.20 -1.43
N ILE A 38 15.75 -14.39 -2.01
CA ILE A 38 14.62 -13.45 -1.89
C ILE A 38 14.42 -13.11 -0.40
N PRO A 39 14.77 -11.90 0.03
CA PRO A 39 14.76 -11.59 1.44
C PRO A 39 13.30 -11.48 1.89
N ARG A 40 13.01 -11.94 3.11
CA ARG A 40 11.64 -11.91 3.67
C ARG A 40 11.02 -10.50 3.63
N SER A 41 11.84 -9.45 3.62
CA SER A 41 11.42 -8.05 3.41
C SER A 41 10.74 -7.81 2.05
N ALA A 42 11.19 -8.45 0.97
CA ALA A 42 10.57 -8.33 -0.35
C ALA A 42 9.15 -8.92 -0.38
N ILE A 43 8.93 -10.02 0.34
CA ILE A 43 7.60 -10.65 0.47
C ILE A 43 6.65 -9.70 1.22
N TRP A 44 7.11 -9.13 2.34
CA TRP A 44 6.32 -8.13 3.09
C TRP A 44 6.06 -6.87 2.28
N ALA A 45 7.02 -6.44 1.45
CA ALA A 45 6.85 -5.31 0.56
C ALA A 45 5.71 -5.54 -0.44
N LEU A 46 5.66 -6.71 -1.10
CA LEU A 46 4.60 -7.06 -2.05
C LEU A 46 3.23 -7.15 -1.37
N VAL A 47 3.17 -7.67 -0.15
CA VAL A 47 1.93 -7.73 0.65
C VAL A 47 1.45 -6.32 1.00
N LEU A 48 2.33 -5.45 1.50
CA LEU A 48 2.02 -4.05 1.81
C LEU A 48 1.58 -3.27 0.57
N LEU A 49 2.23 -3.50 -0.57
CA LEU A 49 1.87 -2.91 -1.85
C LEU A 49 0.46 -3.34 -2.30
N ALA A 50 0.16 -4.63 -2.22
CA ALA A 50 -1.14 -5.17 -2.59
C ALA A 50 -2.26 -4.58 -1.71
N ILE A 51 -2.04 -4.51 -0.39
CA ILE A 51 -3.00 -3.91 0.55
C ILE A 51 -3.18 -2.41 0.27
N GLY A 52 -2.08 -1.67 0.12
CA GLY A 52 -2.11 -0.23 -0.19
C GLY A 52 -2.85 0.06 -1.51
N SER A 53 -2.52 -0.68 -2.57
CA SER A 53 -3.17 -0.56 -3.88
C SER A 53 -4.66 -0.96 -3.85
N GLY A 54 -5.03 -1.97 -3.06
CA GLY A 54 -6.42 -2.38 -2.88
C GLY A 54 -7.25 -1.30 -2.19
N ILE A 55 -6.70 -0.67 -1.15
CA ILE A 55 -7.33 0.46 -0.45
C ILE A 55 -7.48 1.66 -1.40
N LEU A 56 -6.42 2.03 -2.12
CA LEU A 56 -6.45 3.13 -3.10
C LEU A 56 -7.44 2.87 -4.25
N SER A 57 -7.51 1.63 -4.75
CA SER A 57 -8.44 1.22 -5.81
C SER A 57 -9.90 1.25 -5.33
N ALA A 58 -10.18 0.77 -4.12
CA ALA A 58 -11.50 0.80 -3.52
C ALA A 58 -12.02 2.24 -3.29
N LEU A 59 -11.13 3.18 -3.00
CA LEU A 59 -11.47 4.60 -2.91
C LEU A 59 -11.77 5.22 -4.28
N LYS A 60 -11.05 4.81 -5.33
CA LYS A 60 -11.22 5.35 -6.69
C LYS A 60 -12.45 4.76 -7.41
N ALA A 61 -12.86 3.55 -7.06
CA ALA A 61 -14.01 2.86 -7.67
C ALA A 61 -15.38 3.29 -7.10
N ARG A 62 -15.41 4.15 -6.07
CA ARG A 62 -16.62 4.60 -5.38
C ARG A 62 -16.95 6.05 -5.71
#